data_AF-A0A0Q4Y5C5-F1
#
_entry.id   AF-A0A0Q4Y5C5-F1
#
_cell.length_a   1.000
_cell.length_b   1.000
_cell.length_c   1.000
_cell.angle_alpha   90.00
_cell.angle_beta   90.00
_cell.angle_gamma   90.00
#
_symmetry.space_group_name_H-M   'P 1'
#
loop_
_entity.id
_entity.type
_entity.pdbx_description
1 polymer ?
#
loop_
_entity_poly.entity_id
_entity_poly.type
_entity_poly.pdbx_seq_one_letter_code
_entity_poly.pdbx_strand_id
1 'polypeptide(L)'
;MSFDFPKPIREAKVDLSGLTEAQILIRRGVISLGERAFGPRWQSFFATALSEVAGRRITQAQVSQWISGSRPVPDALFEPTRRLAIRAAEDLERRAAEIRMEWAPAAPEEDKADLATLA
;
A
#
# COMPACT_ATOMS: atom_id res chain seq x y z
N MET A 1 -6.41 40.27 -1.40
CA MET A 1 -6.64 38.85 -1.06
C MET A 1 -5.29 38.17 -0.98
N SER A 2 -4.80 37.91 0.22
CA SER A 2 -3.52 37.23 0.43
C SER A 2 -3.76 35.72 0.39
N PHE A 3 -3.20 35.04 -0.61
CA PHE A 3 -3.18 33.58 -0.66
C PHE A 3 -2.18 33.08 0.37
N ASP A 4 -2.68 32.50 1.46
CA ASP A 4 -1.88 31.80 2.45
C ASP A 4 -1.45 30.47 1.84
N PHE A 5 -0.23 30.40 1.33
CA PHE A 5 0.33 29.17 0.81
C PHE A 5 0.62 28.23 2.00
N PRO A 6 0.21 26.96 1.95
CA PRO A 6 0.55 26.02 3.02
C PRO A 6 2.07 25.99 3.18
N LYS A 7 2.54 26.20 4.42
CA LYS A 7 3.96 26.14 4.77
C LYS A 7 4.60 24.90 4.15
N PRO A 8 5.80 25.00 3.55
CA PRO A 8 6.51 23.84 3.05
C PRO A 8 6.64 22.85 4.21
N ILE A 9 6.14 21.64 4.00
CA ILE A 9 6.34 20.51 4.91
C ILE A 9 7.86 20.40 5.04
N ARG A 10 8.41 20.77 6.19
CA ARG A 10 9.85 20.58 6.46
C ARG A 10 10.12 19.11 6.16
N GLU A 11 10.91 18.83 5.12
CA GLU A 11 11.42 17.48 4.88
C GLU A 11 12.15 17.09 6.16
N ALA A 12 11.51 16.24 6.97
CA ALA A 12 12.11 15.76 8.19
C ALA A 12 13.39 15.04 7.76
N LYS A 13 14.54 15.57 8.18
CA LYS A 13 15.85 15.02 7.87
C LYS A 13 15.85 13.56 8.34
N VAL A 14 15.75 12.63 7.40
CA VAL A 14 15.68 11.20 7.70
C VAL A 14 17.08 10.78 8.14
N ASP A 15 17.23 10.48 9.43
CA ASP A 15 18.48 9.95 9.98
C ASP A 15 18.38 8.43 10.08
N LEU A 16 19.24 7.74 9.33
CA LEU A 16 19.33 6.27 9.31
C LEU A 16 20.66 5.77 9.86
N SER A 17 21.54 6.66 10.34
CA SER A 17 22.89 6.30 10.78
C SER A 17 22.91 5.31 11.95
N GLY A 18 21.86 5.30 12.77
CA GLY A 18 21.67 4.36 13.87
C GLY A 18 21.02 3.03 13.50
N LEU A 19 20.74 2.77 12.21
CA LEU A 19 20.07 1.55 11.75
C LEU A 19 21.03 0.58 11.06
N THR A 20 20.83 -0.71 11.29
CA THR A 20 21.49 -1.77 10.53
C THR A 20 20.95 -1.86 9.11
N GLU A 21 21.71 -2.47 8.20
CA GLU A 21 21.27 -2.69 6.81
C GLU A 21 19.95 -3.47 6.73
N ALA A 22 19.79 -4.51 7.56
CA ALA A 22 18.54 -5.27 7.65
C ALA A 22 17.35 -4.37 8.04
N GLN A 23 17.52 -3.49 9.04
CA GLN A 23 16.47 -2.55 9.46
C GLN A 23 16.13 -1.53 8.38
N ILE A 24 17.13 -1.08 7.61
CA ILE A 24 16.92 -0.19 6.46
C ILE A 24 16.10 -0.89 5.38
N LEU A 25 16.39 -2.16 5.09
CA LEU A 25 15.63 -2.96 4.12
C LEU A 25 14.18 -3.15 4.56
N ILE A 26 13.93 -3.49 5.82
CA ILE A 26 12.57 -3.63 6.36
C ILE A 26 11.81 -2.30 6.29
N ARG A 27 12.45 -1.19 6.68
CA ARG A 27 11.86 0.15 6.56
C ARG A 27 11.45 0.47 5.12
N ARG A 28 12.32 0.18 4.14
CA ARG A 28 11.98 0.35 2.71
C ARG A 28 10.79 -0.52 2.31
N GLY A 29 10.73 -1.76 2.79
CA GLY A 29 9.59 -2.66 2.60
C GLY A 29 8.28 -2.06 3.13
N VAL A 30 8.28 -1.54 4.36
CA VAL A 30 7.12 -0.88 4.98
C VAL A 30 6.66 0.33 4.15
N ILE A 31 7.57 1.21 3.74
CA ILE A 31 7.24 2.41 2.95
C ILE A 31 6.65 2.01 1.60
N SER A 32 7.34 1.13 0.86
CA SER A 32 6.91 0.71 -0.47
C SER A 32 5.58 -0.02 -0.46
N LEU A 33 5.35 -0.89 0.52
CA LEU A 33 4.06 -1.57 0.69
C LEU A 33 2.96 -0.57 1.04
N GLY A 34 3.23 0.34 1.97
CA GLY A 34 2.31 1.41 2.35
C GLY A 34 1.80 2.18 1.14
N GLU A 35 2.72 2.73 0.35
CA GLU A 35 2.39 3.54 -0.83
C GLU A 35 1.63 2.75 -1.89
N ARG A 36 2.07 1.52 -2.18
CA ARG A 36 1.46 0.70 -3.24
C ARG A 36 0.09 0.17 -2.86
N ALA A 37 -0.10 -0.28 -1.62
CA ALA A 37 -1.34 -0.92 -1.18
C ALA A 37 -2.41 0.08 -0.75
N PHE A 38 -2.02 1.23 -0.18
CA PHE A 38 -2.96 2.16 0.47
C PHE A 38 -2.88 3.60 -0.07
N GLY A 39 -1.96 3.91 -0.99
CA GLY A 39 -1.88 5.22 -1.66
C GLY A 39 -1.23 6.34 -0.84
N PRO A 40 -1.44 7.63 -1.19
CA PRO A 40 -0.68 8.75 -0.64
C PRO A 40 -0.82 9.00 0.87
N ARG A 41 -1.93 8.55 1.48
CA ARG A 41 -2.21 8.70 2.92
C ARG A 41 -2.23 7.35 3.63
N TRP A 42 -1.24 6.51 3.32
CA TRP A 42 -1.22 5.10 3.71
C TRP A 42 -1.00 4.82 5.20
N GLN A 43 -0.33 5.70 5.94
CA GLN A 43 0.20 5.36 7.28
C GLN A 43 -0.86 4.86 8.27
N SER A 44 -2.05 5.47 8.29
CA SER A 44 -3.15 5.08 9.17
C SER A 44 -3.73 3.73 8.76
N PHE A 45 -4.02 3.53 7.47
CA PHE A 45 -4.56 2.28 6.94
C PHE A 45 -3.59 1.12 7.12
N PHE A 46 -2.30 1.37 6.86
CA PHE A 46 -1.23 0.42 7.11
C PHE A 46 -1.16 0.05 8.59
N ALA A 47 -1.17 1.02 9.51
CA ALA A 47 -1.14 0.75 10.95
C ALA A 47 -2.31 -0.14 11.39
N THR A 48 -3.52 0.14 10.90
CA THR A 48 -4.71 -0.69 11.16
C THR A 48 -4.52 -2.11 10.64
N ALA A 49 -4.17 -2.28 9.36
CA ALA A 49 -4.01 -3.60 8.75
C ALA A 49 -2.88 -4.41 9.40
N LEU A 50 -1.75 -3.75 9.73
CA LEU A 50 -0.63 -4.40 10.41
C LEU A 50 -1.01 -4.80 11.84
N SER A 51 -1.87 -4.02 12.51
CA SER A 51 -2.34 -4.35 13.86
C SER A 51 -3.12 -5.66 13.87
N GLU A 52 -3.99 -5.86 12.88
CA GLU A 52 -4.76 -7.09 12.70
C GLU A 52 -3.83 -8.29 12.48
N VAL A 53 -2.89 -8.17 11.53
CA VAL A 53 -1.98 -9.27 11.19
C VAL A 53 -0.99 -9.58 12.32
N ALA A 54 -0.54 -8.56 13.06
CA ALA A 54 0.39 -8.72 14.17
C ALA A 54 -0.27 -9.15 15.49
N GLY A 55 -1.61 -9.16 15.56
CA GLY A 55 -2.35 -9.48 16.80
C GLY A 55 -2.11 -8.48 17.94
N ARG A 56 -1.62 -7.28 17.64
CA ARG A 56 -1.36 -6.23 18.64
C ARG A 56 -1.55 -4.84 18.04
N ARG A 57 -1.87 -3.87 18.88
CA ARG A 57 -2.07 -2.49 18.43
C ARG A 57 -0.77 -1.88 17.92
N ILE A 58 -0.83 -1.36 16.69
CA ILE A 58 0.18 -0.54 16.04
C ILE A 58 -0.48 0.78 15.66
N THR A 59 0.11 1.89 16.07
CA THR A 59 -0.44 3.23 15.83
C THR A 59 0.23 3.90 14.63
N GLN A 60 -0.48 4.85 14.01
CA GLN A 60 0.09 5.70 12.95
C GLN A 60 1.38 6.41 13.43
N ALA A 61 1.43 6.84 14.70
CA ALA A 61 2.61 7.50 15.26
C ALA A 61 3.85 6.58 15.25
N GLN A 62 3.68 5.29 15.53
CA GLN A 62 4.76 4.31 15.43
C GLN A 62 5.22 4.14 13.99
N VAL A 63 4.28 4.05 13.04
CA VAL A 63 4.61 3.97 11.60
C VAL A 63 5.38 5.21 11.15
N SER A 64 4.97 6.41 11.56
CA SER A 64 5.66 7.67 11.27
C SER A 64 7.10 7.68 11.82
N GLN A 65 7.31 7.16 13.03
CA GLN A 65 8.65 7.03 13.61
C GLN A 65 9.55 6.09 12.79
N TRP A 66 9.00 4.98 12.27
CA TRP A 66 9.74 4.08 11.38
C TRP A 66 10.12 4.75 10.07
N ILE A 67 9.20 5.52 9.48
CA ILE A 67 9.45 6.26 8.24
C ILE A 67 10.50 7.33 8.47
N SER A 68 10.43 8.10 9.55
CA SER A 68 11.43 9.15 9.81
C SER A 68 12.83 8.60 10.14
N GLY A 69 12.93 7.31 10.48
CA GLY A 69 14.16 6.70 10.98
C GLY A 69 14.40 6.93 12.47
N SER A 70 13.52 7.71 13.15
CA SER A 70 13.65 7.98 14.58
C SER A 70 13.58 6.73 15.46
N ARG A 71 12.93 5.67 14.95
CA ARG A 71 12.95 4.33 15.54
C ARG A 71 13.04 3.26 14.46
N PRO A 72 13.77 2.16 14.67
CA PRO A 72 13.71 1.01 13.77
C PRO A 72 12.31 0.39 13.76
N VAL A 73 11.98 -0.28 12.66
CA VAL A 73 10.89 -1.25 12.63
C VAL A 73 11.31 -2.43 13.53
N PRO A 74 10.52 -2.82 14.54
CA PRO A 74 10.83 -3.98 15.37
C PRO A 74 10.94 -5.27 14.55
N ASP A 75 11.95 -6.09 14.81
CA ASP A 75 12.18 -7.35 14.07
C ASP A 75 10.99 -8.30 14.13
N ALA A 76 10.28 -8.33 15.26
CA ALA A 76 9.05 -9.10 15.44
C ALA A 76 7.92 -8.71 14.46
N LEU A 77 8.00 -7.56 13.79
CA LEU A 77 7.05 -7.14 12.76
C LEU A 77 7.46 -7.55 11.34
N PHE A 78 8.61 -8.19 11.15
CA PHE A 78 9.05 -8.64 9.83
C PHE A 78 8.04 -9.62 9.20
N GLU A 79 7.74 -10.70 9.91
CA GLU A 79 6.81 -11.73 9.43
C GLU A 79 5.37 -11.19 9.28
N PRO A 80 4.80 -10.41 10.23
CA PRO A 80 3.53 -9.72 10.03
C PRO A 80 3.51 -8.80 8.80
N THR A 81 4.58 -8.04 8.55
CA THR A 81 4.66 -7.15 7.39
C THR A 81 4.70 -7.95 6.08
N ARG A 82 5.44 -9.07 6.06
CA ARG A 82 5.46 -9.98 4.92
C ARG A 82 4.08 -10.57 4.61
N ARG A 83 3.36 -11.05 5.62
CA ARG A 83 1.99 -11.56 5.45
C ARG A 83 1.03 -10.48 4.94
N LEU A 84 1.14 -9.27 5.49
CA LEU A 84 0.37 -8.14 5.01
C LEU A 84 0.68 -7.82 3.54
N ALA A 85 1.94 -7.90 3.13
CA ALA A 85 2.35 -7.67 1.74
C ALA A 85 1.69 -8.65 0.76
N ILE A 86 1.71 -9.95 1.10
CA ILE A 86 1.09 -11.00 0.28
C ILE A 86 -0.42 -10.77 0.19
N ARG A 87 -1.09 -10.57 1.34
CA ARG A 87 -2.53 -10.30 1.38
C ARG A 87 -2.92 -9.06 0.58
N ALA A 88 -2.11 -8.00 0.64
CA ALA A 88 -2.35 -6.78 -0.12
C ALA A 88 -2.17 -6.98 -1.63
N ALA A 89 -1.18 -7.79 -2.05
CA ALA A 89 -1.01 -8.14 -3.46
C ALA A 89 -2.22 -8.92 -4.00
N GLU A 90 -2.68 -9.93 -3.26
CA GLU A 90 -3.86 -10.71 -3.62
C GLU A 90 -5.13 -9.85 -3.73
N ASP A 91 -5.33 -8.90 -2.80
CA ASP A 91 -6.47 -7.96 -2.86
C ASP A 91 -6.39 -7.07 -4.11
N LEU A 92 -5.21 -6.53 -4.42
CA LEU A 92 -5.00 -5.68 -5.59
C LEU A 92 -5.22 -6.46 -6.89
N GLU A 93 -4.75 -7.71 -6.97
CA GLU A 93 -4.97 -8.58 -8.13
C GLU A 93 -6.46 -8.89 -8.32
N ARG A 94 -7.17 -9.23 -7.25
CA ARG A 94 -8.62 -9.45 -7.27
C ARG A 94 -9.36 -8.22 -7.77
N ARG A 95 -9.09 -7.05 -7.17
CA ARG A 95 -9.73 -5.78 -7.57
C ARG A 95 -9.41 -5.42 -9.00
N ALA A 96 -8.20 -5.67 -9.47
CA ALA A 96 -7.83 -5.46 -10.86
C ALA A 96 -8.61 -6.39 -11.81
N ALA A 97 -8.85 -7.64 -11.42
CA ALA A 97 -9.70 -8.56 -12.19
C ALA A 97 -11.15 -8.09 -12.24
N GLU A 98 -11.73 -7.68 -11.11
CA GLU A 98 -13.09 -7.15 -11.02
C GLU A 98 -13.29 -5.92 -11.94
N ILE A 99 -12.38 -4.95 -11.87
CA ILE A 99 -12.41 -3.75 -12.73
C ILE A 99 -12.37 -4.14 -14.22
N ARG A 100 -11.50 -5.10 -14.60
CA ARG A 100 -11.41 -5.55 -16.00
C ARG A 100 -12.69 -6.25 -16.47
N MET A 101 -13.36 -6.99 -15.59
CA MET A 101 -14.62 -7.67 -15.92
C MET A 101 -15.76 -6.67 -16.12
N GLU A 102 -15.88 -5.69 -15.21
CA GLU A 102 -16.94 -4.66 -15.28
C GLU A 102 -16.81 -3.78 -16.53
N TRP A 103 -15.57 -3.50 -16.94
CA TRP A 103 -15.27 -2.63 -18.08
C TRP A 103 -14.79 -3.39 -19.32
N ALA A 104 -15.04 -4.70 -19.38
CA ALA A 104 -14.70 -5.49 -20.56
C ALA A 104 -15.50 -4.95 -21.78
N PRO A 105 -14.86 -4.76 -22.94
CA PRO A 105 -15.60 -4.33 -24.12
C PRO A 105 -16.69 -5.37 -24.43
N ALA A 106 -17.89 -4.89 -24.77
CA ALA A 106 -18.92 -5.77 -25.31
C ALA A 106 -18.34 -6.53 -26.51
N ALA A 107 -18.61 -7.83 -26.58
CA ALA A 107 -18.21 -8.62 -27.73
C ALA A 107 -18.68 -7.91 -29.01
N PRO A 108 -17.85 -7.84 -30.06
CA PRO A 108 -18.27 -7.26 -31.33
C PRO A 108 -19.59 -7.89 -31.78
N GLU A 109 -20.56 -7.07 -32.17
CA GLU A 109 -21.87 -7.51 -32.68
C GLU A 109 -21.76 -8.46 -33.91
N GLU A 110 -20.59 -8.56 -34.53
CA GLU A 110 -20.32 -9.42 -35.69
C GLU A 110 -20.56 -10.92 -35.40
N ASP A 111 -20.41 -11.38 -34.15
CA ASP A 111 -20.71 -12.79 -33.78
C ASP A 111 -22.21 -13.09 -33.62
N LYS A 112 -23.09 -12.06 -33.57
CA LYS A 112 -24.55 -12.28 -33.48
C LYS A 112 -25.21 -12.47 -34.85
N ALA A 113 -24.59 -11.97 -35.92
CA ALA A 113 -25.11 -12.11 -37.28
C ALA A 113 -24.90 -13.54 -37.84
N ASP A 114 -23.83 -14.22 -37.43
CA ASP A 114 -23.52 -15.57 -37.90
C ASP A 114 -24.43 -16.64 -37.27
N LEU A 115 -24.96 -16.39 -36.06
CA LEU A 115 -25.95 -17.27 -35.42
C LEU A 115 -27.38 -17.08 -35.95
N ALA A 116 -27.69 -15.91 -36.54
CA ALA A 116 -29.00 -15.64 -37.14
C ALA A 116 -29.15 -16.14 -38.58
N THR A 117 -28.05 -16.50 -39.24
CA THR A 117 -28.05 -16.97 -40.65
C THR A 117 -28.09 -18.50 -40.76
N LEU A 118 -27.96 -19.22 -39.65
CA LEU A 118 -28.03 -20.69 -39.56
C LEU A 118 -29.31 -21.24 -38.88
N ALA A 119 -30.28 -20.37 -38.59
CA ALA A 119 -31.61 -20.73 -38.06
C ALA A 119 -32.70 -20.44 -39.10
#